data_AF-F4RS02-F1
#
_entry.id   AF-F4RS02-F1
#
_cell.length_a   1.000
_cell.length_b   1.000
_cell.length_c   1.000
_cell.angle_alpha   90.00
_cell.angle_beta   90.00
_cell.angle_gamma   90.00
#
_symmetry.space_group_name_H-M   'P 1'
#
loop_
_entity.id
_entity.type
_entity.pdbx_description
1 polymer ?
#
loop_
_entity_poly.entity_id
_entity_poly.type
_entity_poly.pdbx_seq_one_letter_code
_entity_poly.pdbx_strand_id
1 'polypeptide(L)'
;MGKTDIILTKWLIFKCPVMVVIGKRGKELRFFKIGGTPPPVDHLAQFIREQTWTYKPVWNSTFSPGGSNEWIVEGFGRMFSGLHNITDRVPGWILMMVTSALGTSLMQYLHGRSGSEPKKKPVTDPQRKEEIKAALAKAAVRLAEASARRTREKAKANLEADNTGTVETGAKEILQAEGKVTSESKPASAVKRRKGKSEEKNG
;
A
#
# COMPACT_ATOMS: atom_id res chain seq x y z
N MET A 1 20.72 0.64 -17.97
CA MET A 1 20.78 -0.18 -16.74
C MET A 1 19.59 -1.15 -16.73
N GLY A 2 19.64 -2.33 -17.35
CA GLY A 2 18.42 -3.18 -17.48
C GLY A 2 18.65 -4.69 -17.62
N LYS A 3 19.82 -5.21 -17.23
CA LYS A 3 20.13 -6.66 -17.33
C LYS A 3 19.73 -7.44 -16.08
N THR A 4 19.47 -6.76 -14.97
CA THR A 4 19.11 -7.36 -13.67
C THR A 4 17.77 -8.07 -13.72
N ASP A 5 16.81 -7.53 -14.46
CA ASP A 5 15.44 -8.06 -14.50
C ASP A 5 15.38 -9.41 -15.21
N ILE A 6 16.27 -9.61 -16.20
CA ILE A 6 16.38 -10.87 -16.92
C ILE A 6 16.87 -11.98 -15.99
N ILE A 7 17.86 -11.70 -15.14
CA ILE A 7 18.42 -12.69 -14.20
C ILE A 7 17.39 -13.04 -13.12
N LEU A 8 16.72 -12.04 -12.55
CA LEU A 8 15.68 -12.27 -11.53
C LEU A 8 14.50 -13.06 -12.11
N THR A 9 14.06 -12.72 -13.33
CA THR A 9 12.99 -13.45 -14.01
C THR A 9 13.43 -14.86 -14.35
N LYS A 10 14.67 -15.06 -14.84
CA LYS A 10 15.24 -16.38 -15.12
C LYS A 10 15.25 -17.30 -13.90
N TRP A 11 15.37 -16.74 -12.69
CA TRP A 11 15.30 -17.48 -11.44
C TRP A 11 13.91 -17.46 -10.79
N LEU A 12 12.91 -16.88 -11.47
CA LEU A 12 11.54 -16.68 -11.00
C LEU A 12 11.47 -16.01 -9.61
N ILE A 13 12.41 -15.11 -9.32
CA ILE A 13 12.45 -14.37 -8.05
C ILE A 13 11.61 -13.10 -8.19
N PHE A 14 10.35 -13.18 -7.74
CA PHE A 14 9.42 -12.03 -7.74
C PHE A 14 9.31 -11.31 -6.39
N LYS A 15 9.90 -11.85 -5.32
CA LYS A 15 9.94 -11.23 -3.99
C LYS A 15 11.37 -11.15 -3.49
N CYS A 16 11.77 -9.98 -2.99
CA CYS A 16 13.03 -9.75 -2.31
C CYS A 16 12.81 -9.56 -0.79
N PRO A 17 13.80 -9.84 0.07
CA PRO A 17 15.12 -10.40 -0.21
C PRO A 17 15.18 -11.95 -0.19
N VAL A 18 16.00 -12.54 -1.06
CA VAL A 18 16.20 -14.00 -1.16
C VAL A 18 17.70 -14.30 -1.20
N MET A 19 18.13 -15.29 -0.42
CA MET A 19 19.50 -15.83 -0.46
C MET A 19 19.52 -17.03 -1.39
N VAL A 20 20.46 -17.05 -2.32
CA VAL A 20 20.64 -18.16 -3.26
C VAL A 20 21.97 -18.84 -2.97
N VAL A 21 21.92 -20.13 -2.65
CA VAL A 21 23.12 -20.96 -2.54
C VAL A 21 23.31 -21.66 -3.88
N ILE A 22 24.46 -21.41 -4.51
CA ILE A 22 24.81 -21.94 -5.81
C ILE A 22 25.88 -23.02 -5.63
N GLY A 23 25.52 -24.26 -5.93
CA GLY A 23 26.41 -25.42 -5.90
C GLY A 23 26.77 -25.92 -7.31
N LYS A 24 27.80 -26.76 -7.40
CA LYS A 24 28.21 -27.49 -8.62
C LYS A 24 28.24 -26.63 -9.90
N ARG A 25 28.97 -25.50 -9.87
CA ARG A 25 29.12 -24.56 -11.00
C ARG A 25 27.80 -24.01 -11.55
N GLY A 26 26.81 -23.76 -10.69
CA GLY A 26 25.52 -23.20 -11.13
C GLY A 26 24.45 -24.24 -11.46
N LYS A 27 24.77 -25.54 -11.38
CA LYS A 27 23.79 -26.61 -11.62
C LYS A 27 22.84 -26.84 -10.45
N GLU A 28 23.30 -26.57 -9.23
CA GLU A 28 22.44 -26.67 -8.05
C GLU A 28 22.10 -25.28 -7.53
N LEU A 29 20.82 -24.95 -7.57
CA LEU A 29 20.29 -23.70 -7.06
C LEU A 29 19.38 -24.00 -5.88
N ARG A 30 19.60 -23.35 -4.75
CA ARG A 30 18.75 -23.47 -3.56
C ARG A 30 18.37 -22.07 -3.08
N PHE A 31 17.08 -21.81 -2.97
CA PHE A 31 16.55 -20.50 -2.58
C PHE A 31 16.15 -20.50 -1.11
N PHE A 32 16.62 -19.55 -0.34
CA PHE A 32 16.25 -19.32 1.05
C PHE A 32 15.57 -17.97 1.16
N LYS A 33 14.36 -17.96 1.72
CA LYS A 33 13.65 -16.71 1.98
C LYS A 33 14.31 -16.05 3.17
N ILE A 34 14.89 -14.87 2.95
CA ILE A 34 15.38 -14.04 4.05
C ILE A 34 14.19 -13.19 4.50
N GLY A 35 14.07 -12.94 5.81
CA GLY A 35 13.11 -11.98 6.33
C GLY A 35 13.44 -10.54 5.90
N GLY A 36 12.81 -9.55 6.53
CA GLY A 36 13.12 -8.14 6.26
C GLY A 36 14.55 -7.74 6.70
N THR A 37 15.15 -8.47 7.62
CA THR A 37 16.49 -8.21 8.15
C THR A 37 17.47 -9.26 7.64
N PRO A 38 18.63 -8.86 7.07
CA PRO A 38 19.70 -9.80 6.74
C PRO A 38 20.15 -10.60 7.97
N PRO A 39 20.49 -11.89 7.82
CA PRO A 39 21.01 -12.66 8.95
C PRO A 39 22.36 -12.08 9.40
N PRO A 40 22.64 -12.04 10.72
CA PRO A 40 23.94 -11.63 11.22
C PRO A 40 25.05 -12.58 10.74
N VAL A 41 26.28 -12.07 10.66
CA VAL A 41 27.42 -12.77 10.06
C VAL A 41 27.70 -14.11 10.75
N ASP A 42 27.56 -14.18 12.08
CA ASP A 42 27.79 -15.42 12.84
C ASP A 42 26.81 -16.53 12.45
N HIS A 43 25.54 -16.20 12.26
CA HIS A 43 24.52 -17.15 11.81
C HIS A 43 24.79 -17.60 10.37
N LEU A 44 25.25 -16.71 9.50
CA LEU A 44 25.61 -17.08 8.13
C LEU A 44 26.86 -17.98 8.10
N ALA A 45 27.86 -17.70 8.93
CA ALA A 45 29.05 -18.53 9.06
C ALA A 45 28.70 -19.92 9.60
N GLN A 46 27.85 -20.01 10.62
CA GLN A 46 27.34 -21.27 11.15
C GLN A 46 26.54 -22.04 10.09
N PHE A 47 25.65 -21.38 9.36
CA PHE A 47 24.87 -21.97 8.27
C PHE A 47 25.75 -22.58 7.16
N ILE A 48 26.86 -21.93 6.83
CA ILE A 48 27.84 -22.46 5.86
C ILE A 48 28.62 -23.64 6.45
N ARG A 49 29.10 -23.52 7.69
CA ARG A 49 29.89 -24.57 8.38
C ARG A 49 29.08 -25.85 8.60
N GLU A 50 27.84 -25.73 9.07
CA GLU A 50 26.93 -26.84 9.35
C GLU A 50 26.31 -27.43 8.07
N GLN A 51 26.56 -26.82 6.91
CA GLN A 51 25.96 -27.21 5.63
C GLN A 51 24.44 -27.35 5.68
N THR A 52 23.77 -26.53 6.51
CA THR A 52 22.32 -26.56 6.72
C THR A 52 21.56 -26.29 5.42
N TRP A 53 22.21 -25.68 4.42
CA TRP A 53 21.66 -25.49 3.09
C TRP A 53 21.31 -26.79 2.36
N THR A 54 21.91 -27.92 2.75
CA THR A 54 21.68 -29.24 2.13
C THR A 54 20.28 -29.78 2.43
N TYR A 55 19.68 -29.41 3.57
CA TYR A 55 18.33 -29.85 3.96
C TYR A 55 17.24 -29.37 3.02
N LYS A 56 17.45 -28.24 2.35
CA LYS A 56 16.46 -27.71 1.40
C LYS A 56 16.72 -28.30 0.01
N PRO A 57 15.73 -28.92 -0.67
CA PRO A 57 15.96 -29.56 -1.95
C PRO A 57 16.48 -28.58 -3.01
N VAL A 58 17.27 -29.11 -3.95
CA VAL A 58 17.70 -28.36 -5.14
C VAL A 58 16.46 -27.96 -5.93
N TRP A 59 16.44 -26.73 -6.44
CA TRP A 59 15.42 -26.27 -7.35
C TRP A 59 15.58 -26.97 -8.69
N ASN A 60 14.79 -28.03 -8.88
CA ASN A 60 14.70 -28.77 -10.13
C ASN A 60 13.25 -28.66 -10.64
N SER A 61 13.01 -27.65 -11.47
CA SER A 61 11.72 -27.41 -12.10
C SER A 61 11.92 -27.30 -13.61
N THR A 62 10.88 -27.54 -14.39
CA THR A 62 10.88 -27.38 -15.86
C THR A 62 11.31 -25.98 -16.31
N PHE A 63 11.15 -24.98 -15.43
CA PHE A 63 11.52 -23.58 -15.64
C PHE A 63 12.90 -23.20 -15.09
N SER A 64 13.60 -24.13 -14.44
CA SER A 64 14.96 -23.91 -13.96
C SER A 64 15.95 -23.88 -15.14
N PRO A 65 17.15 -23.30 -14.97
CA PRO A 65 18.18 -23.30 -16.01
C PRO A 65 18.52 -24.74 -16.45
N GLY A 66 18.43 -25.01 -17.76
CA GLY A 66 18.56 -26.34 -18.35
C GLY A 66 17.28 -27.16 -18.43
N GLY A 67 16.13 -26.65 -17.96
CA GLY A 67 14.82 -27.28 -18.10
C GLY A 67 14.19 -27.08 -19.48
N SER A 68 13.21 -27.92 -19.85
CA SER A 68 12.57 -27.85 -21.19
C SER A 68 11.86 -26.53 -21.47
N ASN A 69 11.45 -25.80 -20.42
CA ASN A 69 10.68 -24.56 -20.53
C ASN A 69 11.51 -23.33 -20.14
N GLU A 70 12.85 -23.43 -20.10
CA GLU A 70 13.74 -22.29 -19.80
C GLU A 70 13.49 -21.11 -20.76
N TRP A 71 13.26 -21.41 -22.05
CA TRP A 71 13.02 -20.40 -23.08
C TRP A 71 11.79 -19.52 -22.80
N ILE A 72 10.77 -20.05 -22.11
CA ILE A 72 9.56 -19.31 -21.75
C ILE A 72 9.93 -18.23 -20.75
N VAL A 73 10.70 -18.60 -19.71
CA VAL A 73 11.13 -17.69 -18.65
C VAL A 73 12.07 -16.62 -19.19
N GLU A 74 12.99 -17.00 -20.08
CA GLU A 74 13.86 -16.06 -20.75
C GLU A 74 13.08 -15.07 -21.62
N GLY A 75 12.08 -15.57 -22.36
CA GLY A 75 11.14 -14.75 -23.13
C GLY A 75 10.39 -13.74 -22.25
N PHE A 76 9.86 -14.19 -21.11
CA PHE A 76 9.25 -13.30 -20.12
C PHE A 76 10.23 -12.24 -19.61
N GLY A 77 11.48 -12.61 -19.30
CA GLY A 77 12.50 -11.67 -18.84
C GLY A 77 12.78 -10.58 -19.87
N ARG A 78 12.89 -10.93 -21.16
CA ARG A 78 13.04 -9.96 -22.25
C ARG A 78 11.81 -9.07 -22.39
N MET A 79 10.61 -9.64 -22.28
CA MET A 79 9.35 -8.90 -22.34
C MET A 79 9.23 -7.89 -21.19
N PHE A 80 9.52 -8.29 -19.95
CA PHE A 80 9.48 -7.39 -18.79
C PHE A 80 10.51 -6.27 -18.90
N SER A 81 11.73 -6.58 -19.34
CA SER A 81 12.74 -5.55 -19.59
C SER A 81 12.26 -4.56 -20.66
N GLY A 82 11.62 -5.04 -21.73
CA GLY A 82 10.99 -4.20 -22.75
C GLY A 82 9.88 -3.31 -22.16
N LEU A 83 8.97 -3.89 -21.39
CA LEU A 83 7.89 -3.16 -20.71
C LEU A 83 8.42 -2.09 -19.76
N HIS A 84 9.47 -2.39 -19.00
CA HIS A 84 10.09 -1.42 -18.09
C HIS A 84 10.65 -0.23 -18.87
N ASN A 85 11.41 -0.49 -19.94
CA ASN A 85 11.96 0.57 -20.79
C ASN A 85 10.86 1.42 -21.46
N ILE A 86 9.73 0.80 -21.84
CA ILE A 86 8.58 1.54 -22.38
C ILE A 86 7.94 2.38 -21.28
N THR A 87 7.71 1.81 -20.10
CA THR A 87 7.06 2.49 -18.96
C THR A 87 7.89 3.67 -18.46
N ASP A 88 9.22 3.54 -18.41
CA ASP A 88 10.14 4.62 -18.03
C ASP A 88 10.06 5.82 -18.97
N ARG A 89 9.72 5.59 -20.24
CA ARG A 89 9.60 6.63 -21.26
C ARG A 89 8.21 7.25 -21.30
N VAL A 90 7.19 6.56 -20.79
CA VAL A 90 5.79 6.98 -20.87
C VAL A 90 5.43 7.81 -19.63
N PRO A 91 4.93 9.05 -19.79
CA PRO A 91 4.43 9.85 -18.68
C PRO A 91 3.32 9.14 -17.90
N GLY A 92 3.32 9.29 -16.56
CA GLY A 92 2.38 8.59 -15.67
C GLY A 92 0.89 8.78 -15.99
N TRP A 93 0.51 9.91 -16.59
CA TRP A 93 -0.89 10.16 -16.98
C TRP A 93 -1.39 9.26 -18.12
N ILE A 94 -0.51 8.85 -19.04
CA ILE A 94 -0.87 7.93 -20.13
C ILE A 94 -1.16 6.54 -19.55
N LEU A 95 -0.32 6.08 -18.61
CA LEU A 95 -0.53 4.80 -17.93
C LEU A 95 -1.86 4.78 -17.17
N MET A 96 -2.28 5.90 -16.59
CA MET A 96 -3.59 6.03 -15.94
C MET A 96 -4.74 5.89 -16.93
N MET A 97 -4.63 6.50 -18.12
CA MET A 97 -5.66 6.35 -19.17
C MET A 97 -5.74 4.92 -19.70
N VAL A 98 -4.59 4.29 -19.99
CA VAL A 98 -4.54 2.90 -20.46
C VAL A 98 -5.12 1.95 -19.42
N THR A 99 -4.76 2.12 -18.15
CA THR A 99 -5.30 1.30 -17.05
C THR A 99 -6.81 1.50 -16.89
N SER A 100 -7.30 2.73 -17.03
CA SER A 100 -8.75 3.04 -16.97
C SER A 100 -9.53 2.39 -18.13
N ALA A 101 -8.95 2.43 -19.33
CA ALA A 101 -9.52 1.77 -20.50
C ALA A 101 -9.54 0.24 -20.33
N LEU A 102 -8.43 -0.35 -19.88
CA LEU A 102 -8.34 -1.79 -19.60
C LEU A 102 -9.30 -2.23 -18.50
N GLY A 103 -9.42 -1.45 -17.41
CA GLY A 103 -10.35 -1.74 -16.32
C GLY A 103 -11.80 -1.73 -16.81
N THR A 104 -12.18 -0.75 -17.62
CA THR A 104 -13.52 -0.68 -18.21
C THR A 104 -13.78 -1.84 -19.18
N SER A 105 -12.81 -2.16 -20.03
CA SER A 105 -12.90 -3.28 -20.97
C SER A 105 -13.00 -4.62 -20.24
N LEU A 106 -12.24 -4.81 -19.16
CA LEU A 106 -12.28 -6.04 -18.36
C LEU A 106 -13.61 -6.17 -17.63
N MET A 107 -14.15 -5.07 -17.10
CA MET A 107 -15.45 -5.04 -16.45
C MET A 107 -16.58 -5.37 -17.44
N GLN A 108 -16.52 -4.82 -18.66
CA GLN A 108 -17.45 -5.17 -19.74
C GLN A 108 -17.32 -6.65 -20.14
N TYR A 109 -16.10 -7.18 -20.19
CA TYR A 109 -15.87 -8.59 -20.49
C TYR A 109 -16.44 -9.52 -19.40
N LEU A 110 -16.25 -9.20 -18.11
CA LEU A 110 -16.82 -9.97 -17.01
C LEU A 110 -18.35 -9.85 -16.92
N HIS A 111 -18.91 -8.65 -17.12
CA HIS A 111 -20.35 -8.42 -17.01
C HIS A 111 -21.12 -8.81 -18.28
N GLY A 112 -20.48 -8.85 -19.45
CA GLY A 112 -21.12 -9.17 -20.73
C GLY A 112 -21.59 -10.62 -20.88
N ARG A 113 -21.35 -11.50 -19.89
CA ARG A 113 -21.80 -12.91 -19.90
C ARG A 113 -22.93 -13.23 -18.93
N SER A 114 -23.25 -12.35 -17.98
CA SER A 114 -24.50 -12.45 -17.22
C SER A 114 -25.51 -11.58 -17.96
N GLY A 115 -26.59 -12.17 -18.47
CA GLY A 115 -27.62 -11.49 -19.26
C GLY A 115 -28.18 -10.27 -18.53
N SER A 116 -27.52 -9.13 -18.67
CA SER A 116 -28.07 -7.86 -18.25
C SER A 116 -29.08 -7.48 -19.31
N GLU A 117 -30.35 -7.74 -19.02
CA GLU A 117 -31.44 -6.95 -19.58
C GLU A 117 -30.98 -5.49 -19.64
N PRO A 118 -31.22 -4.79 -20.76
CA PRO A 118 -30.79 -3.42 -20.92
C PRO A 118 -31.35 -2.63 -19.74
N LYS A 119 -30.48 -2.22 -18.81
CA LYS A 119 -30.82 -1.23 -17.80
C LYS A 119 -31.36 -0.06 -18.60
N LYS A 120 -32.69 0.10 -18.60
CA LYS A 120 -33.39 1.23 -19.21
C LYS A 120 -32.56 2.44 -18.83
N LYS A 121 -31.99 3.11 -19.84
CA LYS A 121 -31.35 4.42 -19.67
C LYS A 121 -32.28 5.17 -18.71
N PRO A 122 -31.81 5.70 -17.56
CA PRO A 122 -32.67 6.47 -16.69
C PRO A 122 -33.30 7.49 -17.61
N VAL A 123 -34.62 7.36 -17.81
CA VAL A 123 -35.39 8.30 -18.62
C VAL A 123 -34.98 9.63 -18.04
N THR A 124 -34.23 10.38 -18.86
CA THR A 124 -33.81 11.72 -18.51
C THR A 124 -35.08 12.51 -18.66
N ASP A 125 -35.94 12.36 -17.66
CA ASP A 125 -37.16 13.10 -17.57
C ASP A 125 -36.70 14.54 -17.34
N PRO A 126 -36.86 15.44 -18.33
CA PRO A 126 -36.45 16.82 -18.17
C PRO A 126 -37.13 17.44 -16.94
N GLN A 127 -38.30 16.93 -16.53
CA GLN A 127 -38.97 17.35 -15.30
C GLN A 127 -38.15 17.06 -14.04
N ARG A 128 -37.49 15.89 -13.95
CA ARG A 128 -36.68 15.55 -12.78
C ARG A 128 -35.41 16.41 -12.66
N LYS A 129 -34.84 16.84 -13.79
CA LYS A 129 -33.69 17.76 -13.80
C LYS A 129 -34.09 19.15 -13.29
N GLU A 130 -35.28 19.63 -13.67
CA GLU A 130 -35.81 20.90 -13.18
C GLU A 130 -36.18 20.84 -11.70
N GLU A 131 -36.76 19.73 -11.22
CA GLU A 131 -37.03 19.51 -9.80
C GLU A 131 -35.75 19.48 -8.96
N ILE A 132 -34.69 18.82 -9.44
CA ILE A 132 -33.41 18.76 -8.74
C ILE A 132 -32.76 20.16 -8.68
N LYS A 133 -32.78 20.93 -9.78
CA LYS A 133 -32.29 22.31 -9.77
C LYS A 133 -33.08 23.18 -8.80
N ALA A 134 -34.41 23.06 -8.80
CA ALA A 134 -35.28 23.81 -7.90
C ALA A 134 -35.03 23.43 -6.42
N ALA A 135 -34.79 22.15 -6.13
CA ALA A 135 -34.44 21.68 -4.79
C ALA A 135 -33.07 22.20 -4.34
N LEU A 136 -32.08 22.21 -5.24
CA LEU A 136 -30.71 22.67 -4.95
C LEU A 136 -30.66 24.19 -4.74
N ALA A 137 -31.44 24.95 -5.52
CA ALA A 137 -31.60 26.39 -5.32
C ALA A 137 -32.23 26.71 -3.95
N LYS A 138 -33.28 25.97 -3.55
CA LYS A 138 -33.90 26.13 -2.22
C LYS A 138 -32.95 25.76 -1.07
N ALA A 139 -32.12 24.72 -1.26
CA ALA A 139 -31.11 24.34 -0.28
C ALA A 139 -30.01 25.41 -0.13
N ALA A 140 -29.55 26.00 -1.24
CA ALA A 140 -28.55 27.06 -1.22
C ALA A 140 -29.04 28.33 -0.50
N VAL A 141 -30.30 28.73 -0.72
CA VAL A 141 -30.91 29.88 -0.03
C VAL A 141 -30.98 29.64 1.49
N ARG A 142 -31.42 28.45 1.92
CA ARG A 142 -31.45 28.10 3.35
C ARG A 142 -30.06 28.10 3.99
N LEU A 143 -29.05 27.65 3.26
CA LEU A 143 -27.67 27.66 3.74
C LEU A 143 -27.15 29.10 3.92
N ALA A 144 -27.48 30.00 2.97
CA ALA A 144 -27.11 31.41 3.04
C ALA A 144 -27.83 32.16 4.18
N GLU A 145 -29.11 31.87 4.42
CA GLU A 145 -29.84 32.44 5.56
C GLU A 145 -29.29 31.95 6.91
N ALA A 146 -28.91 30.66 7.00
CA ALA A 146 -28.32 30.10 8.20
C ALA A 146 -26.93 30.71 8.52
N SER A 147 -26.11 30.98 7.49
CA SER A 147 -24.80 31.61 7.68
C SER A 147 -24.92 33.10 8.03
N ALA A 148 -25.91 33.82 7.47
CA ALA A 148 -26.22 35.20 7.81
C ALA A 148 -26.74 35.35 9.26
N ARG A 149 -27.53 34.39 9.76
CA ARG A 149 -27.95 34.37 11.17
C ARG A 149 -26.78 34.16 12.12
N ARG A 150 -25.89 33.20 11.83
CA ARG A 150 -24.69 32.93 12.65
C ARG A 150 -23.73 34.13 12.73
N THR A 151 -23.59 34.89 11.65
CA THR A 151 -22.74 36.09 11.64
C THR A 151 -23.35 37.23 12.44
N ARG A 152 -24.67 37.45 12.37
CA ARG A 152 -25.37 38.43 13.22
C ARG A 152 -25.31 38.07 14.71
N GLU A 153 -25.44 36.80 15.04
CA GLU A 153 -25.39 36.31 16.42
C GLU A 153 -23.98 36.49 17.02
N LYS A 154 -22.92 36.17 16.25
CA LYS A 154 -21.53 36.46 16.64
C LYS A 154 -21.25 37.95 16.79
N ALA A 155 -21.77 38.79 15.91
CA ALA A 155 -21.60 40.25 16.01
C ALA A 155 -22.28 40.81 17.28
N LYS A 156 -23.45 40.29 17.65
CA LYS A 156 -24.14 40.67 18.88
C LYS A 156 -23.39 40.22 20.14
N ALA A 157 -22.86 38.99 20.14
CA ALA A 157 -22.06 38.47 21.25
C ALA A 157 -20.74 39.24 21.46
N ASN A 158 -20.07 39.67 20.38
CA ASN A 158 -18.87 40.51 20.49
C ASN A 158 -19.18 41.92 21.01
N LEU A 159 -20.36 42.46 20.72
CA LEU A 159 -20.79 43.77 21.24
C LEU A 159 -21.10 43.72 22.75
N GLU A 160 -21.57 42.58 23.26
CA GLU A 160 -21.81 42.37 24.71
C GLU A 160 -20.51 42.10 25.48
N ALA A 161 -19.51 41.45 24.86
CA ALA A 161 -18.22 41.18 25.49
C ALA A 161 -17.34 42.44 25.67
N ASP A 162 -17.48 43.44 24.80
CA ASP A 162 -16.71 44.70 24.87
C ASP A 162 -17.20 45.63 26.00
N ASN A 163 -18.41 45.39 26.53
CA ASN A 163 -18.99 46.23 27.60
C ASN A 163 -18.79 45.67 29.02
N THR A 164 -18.05 44.56 29.18
CA THR A 164 -17.80 43.92 30.49
C THR A 164 -16.31 43.82 30.88
N GLY A 165 -15.40 44.45 30.13
CA GLY A 165 -13.95 44.34 30.33
C GLY A 165 -13.24 45.67 30.51
N THR A 166 -13.55 46.44 31.56
CA THR A 166 -12.65 47.52 32.03
C THR A 166 -12.70 47.57 33.55
N VAL A 167 -11.80 46.82 34.19
CA VAL A 167 -10.92 47.21 35.31
C VAL A 167 -10.32 45.89 35.82
N GLU A 168 -9.03 45.69 35.54
CA GLU A 168 -8.01 44.96 36.32
C GLU A 168 -6.91 44.46 35.38
N THR A 169 -6.12 45.41 34.88
CA THR A 169 -4.74 45.15 34.43
C THR A 169 -3.84 45.80 35.46
N GLY A 170 -3.23 45.00 36.32
CA GLY A 170 -2.35 45.52 37.36
C GLY A 170 -1.66 44.43 38.16
N ALA A 171 -0.38 44.23 37.85
CA ALA A 171 0.62 43.56 38.67
C ALA A 171 0.51 42.03 38.85
N LYS A 172 1.31 41.30 38.05
CA LYS A 172 2.31 40.35 38.58
C LYS A 172 3.16 39.84 37.43
N GLU A 173 4.08 40.70 37.02
CA GLU A 173 5.37 40.28 36.50
C GLU A 173 6.22 39.81 37.69
N ILE A 174 7.16 38.90 37.40
CA ILE A 174 8.34 38.52 38.20
C ILE A 174 8.23 37.18 38.96
N LEU A 175 9.17 36.29 38.58
CA LEU A 175 9.70 35.08 39.26
C LEU A 175 8.98 33.73 39.08
N GLN A 176 9.49 32.93 38.13
CA GLN A 176 9.92 31.52 38.32
C GLN A 176 10.51 31.03 36.98
N ALA A 177 11.83 31.07 36.76
CA ALA A 177 12.87 30.22 37.37
C ALA A 177 12.62 28.73 37.16
N GLU A 178 13.39 28.19 36.21
CA GLU A 178 14.14 26.93 36.27
C GLU A 178 13.49 25.67 36.88
N GLY A 179 13.50 24.60 36.07
CA GLY A 179 13.82 23.27 36.55
C GLY A 179 12.67 22.31 36.83
N LYS A 180 12.38 21.41 35.87
CA LYS A 180 11.88 20.05 36.15
C LYS A 180 12.13 19.15 34.92
N VAL A 181 13.14 18.29 34.90
CA VAL A 181 13.27 16.99 35.60
C VAL A 181 12.30 15.94 35.04
N THR A 182 12.88 15.12 34.13
CA THR A 182 12.78 13.65 33.97
C THR A 182 11.44 12.90 33.83
N SER A 183 11.55 11.76 33.13
CA SER A 183 10.64 10.61 33.00
C SER A 183 9.57 10.76 31.90
N GLU A 184 9.27 9.78 31.05
CA GLU A 184 9.24 8.34 31.27
C GLU A 184 9.74 7.52 30.06
N SER A 185 10.56 6.53 30.36
CA SER A 185 10.83 5.36 29.55
C SER A 185 9.55 4.51 29.39
N LYS A 186 9.13 4.29 28.15
CA LYS A 186 8.02 3.38 27.82
C LYS A 186 8.54 1.93 27.71
N PRO A 187 8.09 0.98 28.55
CA PRO A 187 8.59 -0.39 28.51
C PRO A 187 7.96 -1.23 27.41
N ALA A 188 8.76 -2.22 27.01
CA ALA A 188 8.53 -3.26 26.03
C ALA A 188 7.14 -3.92 26.11
N SER A 189 6.46 -3.98 24.95
CA SER A 189 5.28 -4.81 24.78
C SER A 189 5.67 -6.29 24.64
N ALA A 190 5.06 -7.07 25.53
CA ALA A 190 5.23 -8.48 25.77
C ALA A 190 5.09 -9.37 24.53
N VAL A 191 6.09 -10.25 24.39
CA VAL A 191 6.10 -11.43 23.53
C VAL A 191 5.06 -12.44 24.04
N LYS A 192 3.97 -12.62 23.28
CA LYS A 192 2.98 -13.67 23.51
C LYS A 192 3.48 -14.98 22.91
N ARG A 193 4.23 -15.76 23.69
CA ARG A 193 4.58 -17.17 23.41
C ARG A 193 3.29 -18.00 23.36
N ARG A 194 2.81 -18.33 22.16
CA ARG A 194 1.77 -19.35 21.95
C ARG A 194 2.44 -20.72 21.96
N LYS A 195 2.22 -21.44 23.06
CA LYS A 195 2.50 -22.87 23.24
C LYS A 195 1.27 -23.63 22.73
N GLY A 196 1.42 -24.44 21.69
CA GLY A 196 0.40 -25.38 21.22
C GLY A 196 1.12 -26.43 20.38
N LYS A 197 1.40 -27.61 20.92
CA LYS A 197 0.54 -28.75 21.26
C LYS A 197 0.87 -29.84 20.24
N SER A 198 1.74 -30.74 20.67
CA SER A 198 2.04 -32.01 20.04
C SER A 198 0.75 -32.82 19.96
N GLU A 199 0.32 -33.16 18.75
CA GLU A 199 -0.54 -34.31 18.51
C GLU A 199 0.32 -35.42 17.92
N GLU A 200 0.74 -36.27 18.84
CA GLU A 200 1.11 -37.66 18.63
C GLU A 200 -0.18 -38.42 18.25
N LYS A 201 -0.21 -39.01 17.05
CA LYS A 201 -1.16 -40.07 16.74
C LYS A 201 -0.48 -41.15 15.91
N ASN A 202 -0.24 -42.25 16.61
CA ASN A 202 -0.05 -43.60 16.10
C ASN A 202 -1.19 -44.00 15.15
N GLY A 203 -0.83 -44.77 14.13
CA GLY A 203 -1.70 -45.44 13.18
C GLY A 203 -0.87 -46.07 12.09
#